data_AF-A0A1Y0GZR0-F1
#
_entry.id   AF-A0A1Y0GZR0-F1
#
_cell.length_a   1.000
_cell.length_b   1.000
_cell.length_c   1.000
_cell.angle_alpha   90.00
_cell.angle_beta   90.00
_cell.angle_gamma   90.00
#
_symmetry.space_group_name_H-M   'P 1'
#
loop_
_entity.id
_entity.type
_entity.pdbx_description
1 polymer ?
#
loop_
_entity_poly.entity_id
_entity_poly.type
_entity_poly.pdbx_seq_one_letter_code
_entity_poly.pdbx_strand_id
1 'polypeptide(L)'
;MYVAKVVLAKSSVIKARFLNGSELTLPAEKVVKADFQIGSKVQALWPVHNWHMSTVIAFDQEEGTVKLSDGWGFTKTFPLSEIRLPRQRNLHKSLAAFWQKNYTYFLAAIGIIILVVLLVKK
;
A
#
# COMPACT_ATOMS: atom_id res chain seq x y z
N MET A 1 -3.89 7.82 -0.20
CA MET A 1 -3.67 8.01 1.25
C MET A 1 -2.93 9.32 1.41
N TYR A 2 -3.28 10.13 2.40
CA TYR A 2 -2.66 11.43 2.67
C TYR A 2 -1.78 11.34 3.91
N VAL A 3 -0.68 12.09 3.93
CA VAL A 3 0.24 12.14 5.07
C VAL A 3 -0.30 13.13 6.11
N ALA A 4 -0.21 12.75 7.39
CA ALA A 4 -0.66 13.56 8.52
C ALA A 4 0.22 13.31 9.74
N LYS A 5 0.29 14.29 10.65
CA LYS A 5 0.99 14.16 11.93
C LYS A 5 0.04 13.58 12.97
N VAL A 6 0.48 12.56 13.69
CA VAL A 6 -0.27 12.03 14.85
C VAL A 6 -0.14 13.02 15.99
N VAL A 7 -1.28 13.50 16.49
CA VAL A 7 -1.37 14.41 17.65
C VAL A 7 -1.65 13.64 18.93
N LEU A 8 -2.48 12.59 18.83
CA LEU A 8 -2.84 11.73 19.96
C LEU A 8 -3.02 10.30 19.47
N ALA A 9 -2.45 9.34 20.18
CA ALA A 9 -2.67 7.92 19.97
C ALA A 9 -3.28 7.30 21.23
N LYS A 10 -4.51 6.79 21.11
CA LYS A 10 -5.19 5.94 22.10
C LYS A 10 -5.38 4.55 21.49
N SER A 11 -5.61 3.54 22.33
CA SER A 11 -5.64 2.11 21.93
C SER A 11 -6.52 1.79 20.71
N SER A 12 -7.64 2.49 20.52
CA SER A 12 -8.57 2.26 19.40
C SER A 12 -8.66 3.42 18.39
N VAL A 13 -8.10 4.60 18.73
CA VAL A 13 -8.37 5.85 18.02
C VAL A 13 -7.10 6.69 17.92
N ILE A 14 -6.86 7.23 16.73
CA ILE A 14 -5.77 8.16 16.45
C ILE A 14 -6.36 9.50 16.02
N LYS A 15 -5.89 10.57 16.66
CA LYS A 15 -6.15 11.94 16.22
C LYS A 15 -4.99 12.39 15.35
N ALA A 16 -5.27 12.66 14.08
CA ALA A 16 -4.30 13.12 13.10
C ALA A 16 -4.57 14.59 12.75
N ARG A 17 -3.50 15.38 12.65
CA ARG A 17 -3.53 16.74 12.10
C ARG A 17 -2.91 16.71 10.70
N PHE A 18 -3.72 17.07 9.72
CA PHE A 18 -3.28 17.22 8.34
C PHE A 18 -2.55 18.56 8.15
N LEU A 19 -1.80 18.66 7.06
CA LEU A 19 -0.98 19.84 6.77
C LEU A 19 -1.79 21.10 6.44
N ASN A 20 -3.08 20.96 6.10
CA ASN A 20 -4.02 22.09 6.01
C ASN A 20 -4.52 22.58 7.39
N GLY A 21 -3.98 22.06 8.49
CA GLY A 21 -4.39 22.37 9.86
C GLY A 21 -5.64 21.63 10.34
N SER A 22 -6.37 20.95 9.44
CA SER A 22 -7.54 20.17 9.84
C SER A 22 -7.15 18.99 10.73
N GLU A 23 -8.01 18.69 11.70
CA GLU A 23 -7.83 17.56 12.59
C GLU A 23 -8.94 16.55 12.35
N LEU A 24 -8.56 15.27 12.31
CA LEU A 24 -9.50 14.18 12.14
C LEU A 24 -9.20 13.08 13.14
N THR A 25 -10.27 12.52 13.68
CA THR A 25 -10.22 11.38 14.58
C THR A 25 -10.58 10.14 13.79
N LEU A 26 -9.67 9.17 13.71
CA LEU A 26 -9.80 7.97 12.90
C LEU A 26 -9.58 6.72 13.76
N PRO A 27 -10.22 5.58 13.42
CA PRO A 27 -9.88 4.30 14.01
C PRO A 27 -8.40 3.97 13.74
N ALA A 28 -7.70 3.41 14.74
CA ALA A 28 -6.28 3.07 14.61
C ALA A 28 -6.00 2.13 13.42
N GLU A 29 -6.93 1.22 13.12
CA GLU A 29 -6.87 0.29 11.96
C GLU A 29 -6.89 0.98 10.58
N LYS A 30 -7.32 2.25 10.50
CA LYS A 30 -7.33 3.03 9.25
C LYS A 30 -6.06 3.84 9.05
N VAL A 31 -5.19 3.89 10.05
CA VAL A 31 -3.93 4.61 10.02
C VAL A 31 -2.81 3.65 9.67
N VAL A 32 -2.01 4.02 8.68
CA VAL A 32 -0.82 3.27 8.29
C VAL A 32 0.38 4.14 8.59
N LYS A 33 1.41 3.54 9.20
CA LYS A 33 2.68 4.24 9.42
C LYS A 33 3.25 4.66 8.06
N ALA A 34 3.47 5.95 7.89
CA ALA A 34 4.23 6.46 6.75
C ALA A 34 5.70 6.14 6.97
N ASP A 35 6.30 5.38 6.07
CA ASP A 35 7.72 5.07 6.11
C ASP A 35 8.38 5.63 4.86
N PHE A 36 9.34 6.54 5.05
CA PHE A 36 10.07 7.24 3.99
C PHE A 36 11.54 6.81 3.98
N GLN A 37 11.78 5.51 4.17
CA GLN A 37 13.11 4.93 3.99
C GLN A 37 13.63 5.17 2.57
N ILE A 38 14.94 5.36 2.45
CA ILE A 38 15.63 5.43 1.17
C ILE A 38 15.35 4.14 0.38
N GLY A 39 14.97 4.28 -0.89
CA GLY A 39 14.55 3.17 -1.77
C GLY A 39 13.05 2.87 -1.74
N SER A 40 12.29 3.39 -0.76
CA SER A 40 10.84 3.21 -0.71
C SER A 40 10.14 3.91 -1.88
N LYS A 41 8.97 3.39 -2.27
CA LYS A 41 8.16 3.91 -3.38
C LYS A 41 7.01 4.76 -2.85
N VAL A 42 6.90 5.98 -3.36
CA VAL A 42 5.82 6.92 -3.05
C VAL A 42 5.29 7.57 -4.31
N GLN A 43 4.10 8.15 -4.27
CA GLN A 43 3.56 8.93 -5.38
C GLN A 43 3.72 10.42 -5.11
N ALA A 44 4.20 11.16 -6.11
CA ALA A 44 4.30 12.62 -6.05
C ALA A 44 3.76 13.25 -7.34
N LEU A 45 3.32 14.50 -7.24
CA LEU A 45 2.79 15.26 -8.36
C LEU A 45 3.95 15.91 -9.13
N TRP A 46 4.38 15.29 -10.22
CA TRP A 46 5.39 15.87 -11.09
C TRP A 46 4.75 16.84 -12.10
N PRO A 47 5.40 17.96 -12.43
CA PRO A 47 4.85 18.93 -13.38
C PRO A 47 4.50 18.33 -14.75
N VAL A 48 5.32 17.37 -15.22
CA VAL A 48 5.20 16.79 -16.57
C VAL A 48 4.33 15.51 -16.57
N HIS A 49 4.36 14.74 -15.49
CA HIS A 49 3.81 13.36 -15.47
C HIS A 49 2.58 13.20 -14.57
N ASN A 50 2.07 14.29 -13.99
CA ASN A 50 1.02 14.24 -12.97
C ASN A 50 1.45 13.33 -11.80
N TRP A 51 0.54 12.60 -11.16
CA TRP A 51 0.84 11.66 -10.09
C TRP A 51 1.68 10.47 -10.61
N HIS A 52 2.98 10.49 -10.30
CA HIS A 52 3.92 9.46 -10.73
C HIS A 52 4.53 8.72 -9.53
N MET A 53 4.88 7.45 -9.74
CA MET A 53 5.55 6.65 -8.72
C MET A 53 7.05 6.95 -8.71
N SER A 54 7.55 7.38 -7.57
CA SER A 54 8.92 7.84 -7.39
C SER A 54 9.61 7.12 -6.24
N THR A 55 10.93 7.14 -6.26
CA THR A 55 11.78 6.48 -5.26
C THR A 55 12.30 7.52 -4.29
N VAL A 56 12.18 7.27 -2.98
CA VAL A 56 12.79 8.12 -1.95
C VAL A 56 14.30 7.98 -2.00
N ILE A 57 15.01 9.10 -2.12
CA ILE A 57 16.48 9.15 -2.09
C ILE A 57 16.98 9.75 -0.78
N ALA A 58 16.25 10.72 -0.24
CA ALA A 58 16.54 11.32 1.05
C ALA A 58 15.24 11.76 1.73
N PHE A 59 15.24 11.77 3.05
CA PHE A 59 14.13 12.23 3.87
C PHE A 59 14.67 13.16 4.95
N ASP A 60 14.15 14.38 4.99
CA ASP A 60 14.38 15.33 6.07
C ASP A 60 13.14 15.39 6.96
N GLN A 61 13.28 14.84 8.17
CA GLN A 61 12.19 14.79 9.14
C GLN A 61 11.93 16.16 9.80
N GLU A 62 12.94 17.01 9.93
CA GLU A 62 12.83 18.32 10.58
C GLU A 62 12.10 19.29 9.67
N GLU A 63 12.49 19.35 8.39
CA GLU A 63 11.83 20.17 7.39
C GLU A 63 10.52 19.57 6.88
N GLY A 64 10.30 18.26 7.08
CA GLY A 64 9.15 17.55 6.53
C GLY A 64 9.17 17.51 5.00
N THR A 65 10.37 17.31 4.43
CA THR A 65 10.60 17.23 2.99
C THR A 65 11.21 15.89 2.61
N VAL A 66 10.93 15.44 1.38
CA VAL A 66 11.44 14.19 0.84
C VAL A 66 12.00 14.46 -0.55
N LYS A 67 13.23 14.01 -0.79
CA LYS A 67 13.86 14.03 -2.10
C LYS A 67 13.51 12.75 -2.86
N LEU A 68 12.93 12.91 -4.03
CA LEU A 68 12.45 11.82 -4.88
C LEU A 68 13.21 11.74 -6.20
N SER A 69 13.37 10.53 -6.73
CA SER A 69 13.72 10.29 -8.14
C SER A 69 12.54 9.69 -8.89
N ASP A 70 12.32 10.17 -10.11
CA ASP A 70 11.32 9.65 -11.04
C ASP A 70 11.74 8.35 -11.75
N GLY A 71 13.01 7.95 -11.62
CA GLY A 71 13.59 6.78 -12.31
C GLY A 71 14.16 7.08 -13.70
N TRP A 72 14.07 8.32 -14.19
CA TRP A 72 14.60 8.77 -15.49
C TRP A 72 15.76 9.75 -15.36
N GLY A 73 16.35 9.83 -14.16
CA GLY A 73 17.50 10.68 -13.86
C GLY A 73 17.13 12.05 -13.29
N PHE A 74 15.85 12.39 -13.19
CA PHE A 74 15.44 13.62 -12.50
C PHE A 74 15.27 13.37 -11.00
N THR A 75 15.64 14.38 -10.22
CA THR A 75 15.38 14.40 -8.78
C THR A 75 14.78 15.73 -8.37
N LYS A 76 13.84 15.70 -7.43
CA LYS A 76 13.21 16.90 -6.88
C LYS A 76 12.82 16.67 -5.43
N THR A 77 12.90 17.73 -4.64
CA THR A 77 12.43 17.74 -3.25
C THR A 77 10.96 18.15 -3.21
N PHE A 78 10.16 17.37 -2.50
CA PHE A 78 8.73 17.59 -2.32
C PHE A 78 8.41 17.73 -0.84
N PRO A 79 7.50 18.62 -0.45
CA PRO A 79 6.95 18.62 0.90
C PRO A 79 6.08 17.37 1.10
N LEU A 80 6.00 16.87 2.33
CA LEU A 80 5.18 15.70 2.67
C LEU A 80 3.68 15.85 2.29
N SER A 81 3.18 17.08 2.15
CA SER A 81 1.81 17.38 1.69
C SER A 81 1.55 16.94 0.25
N GLU A 82 2.57 16.95 -0.59
CA GLU A 82 2.47 16.60 -2.01
C GLU A 82 2.72 15.11 -2.26
N ILE A 83 2.92 14.34 -1.19
CA ILE A 83 3.22 12.92 -1.27
C ILE A 83 2.00 12.08 -0.92
N ARG A 84 1.77 11.05 -1.72
CA ARG A 84 0.78 10.01 -1.48
C ARG A 84 1.48 8.67 -1.31
N LEU A 85 1.11 7.95 -0.26
CA LEU A 85 1.57 6.57 -0.10
C LEU A 85 0.80 5.66 -1.06
N PRO A 86 1.48 4.70 -1.72
CA PRO A 86 0.81 3.70 -2.53
C PRO A 86 -0.19 2.96 -1.66
N ARG A 87 -1.37 2.68 -2.21
CA ARG A 87 -2.35 1.85 -1.52
C ARG A 87 -1.72 0.46 -1.37
N GLN A 88 -1.43 0.05 -0.14
CA GLN A 88 -1.01 -1.32 0.13
C GLN A 88 -2.13 -2.26 -0.35
N ARG A 89 -1.90 -2.94 -1.47
CA ARG A 89 -2.73 -4.06 -1.89
C ARG A 89 -2.44 -5.16 -0.88
N ASN A 90 -3.38 -5.42 0.02
CA ASN A 90 -3.32 -6.56 0.94
C ASN A 90 -3.39 -7.86 0.11
N LEU A 91 -2.25 -8.32 -0.38
CA LEU A 91 -2.11 -9.55 -1.18
C LEU A 91 -2.69 -10.76 -0.43
N HIS A 92 -2.61 -10.74 0.91
CA HIS A 92 -3.08 -11.82 1.77
C HIS A 92 -4.60 -12.07 1.67
N LYS A 93 -5.41 -11.04 1.37
CA LYS A 93 -6.85 -11.23 1.16
C LYS A 93 -7.18 -11.79 -0.22
N SER A 94 -6.32 -11.61 -1.23
CA SER A 94 -6.62 -12.10 -2.58
C SER A 94 -6.35 -13.59 -2.73
N LEU A 95 -5.38 -14.15 -2.00
CA LEU A 95 -5.08 -15.59 -2.03
C LEU A 95 -6.18 -16.40 -1.33
N ALA A 96 -6.60 -16.00 -0.14
CA ALA A 96 -7.73 -16.65 0.55
C ALA A 96 -9.02 -16.57 -0.26
N ALA A 97 -9.31 -15.40 -0.86
CA ALA A 97 -10.47 -15.23 -1.74
C ALA A 97 -10.34 -16.04 -3.04
N PHE A 98 -9.12 -16.20 -3.59
CA PHE A 98 -8.85 -17.04 -4.74
C PHE A 98 -9.09 -18.53 -4.44
N TRP A 99 -8.60 -19.02 -3.30
CA TRP A 99 -8.85 -20.40 -2.86
C TRP A 99 -10.34 -20.64 -2.62
N GLN A 100 -11.03 -19.73 -1.96
CA GLN A 100 -12.47 -19.85 -1.72
C GLN A 100 -13.29 -19.87 -3.02
N LYS A 101 -12.91 -19.07 -4.02
CA LYS A 101 -13.57 -19.03 -5.32
C LYS A 101 -13.29 -20.29 -6.17
N ASN A 102 -12.12 -20.90 -6.03
CA ASN A 102 -11.69 -22.01 -6.88
C ASN A 102 -11.78 -23.40 -6.22
N TYR A 103 -12.13 -23.48 -4.94
CA TYR A 103 -12.19 -24.73 -4.17
C TYR A 103 -13.10 -25.79 -4.81
N THR A 104 -14.26 -25.38 -5.34
CA THR A 104 -15.22 -26.29 -5.99
C THR A 104 -14.65 -26.93 -7.25
N TYR A 105 -13.88 -26.20 -8.05
CA TYR A 105 -13.23 -26.73 -9.26
C TYR A 105 -12.11 -27.72 -8.91
N PHE A 106 -11.35 -27.48 -7.84
CA PHE A 106 -10.33 -28.41 -7.36
C PHE A 106 -10.93 -29.74 -6.88
N LEU A 107 -12.04 -29.69 -6.14
CA LEU A 107 -12.75 -30.91 -5.70
C LEU A 107 -13.29 -31.71 -6.89
N ALA A 108 -13.86 -31.05 -7.88
CA ALA A 108 -14.34 -31.70 -9.10
C ALA A 108 -13.20 -32.38 -9.88
N ALA A 109 -12.04 -31.70 -10.01
CA ALA A 109 -10.88 -32.26 -10.69
C ALA A 109 -10.31 -33.51 -10.00
N ILE A 110 -10.24 -33.50 -8.66
CA ILE A 110 -9.78 -34.67 -7.88
C ILE A 110 -10.75 -35.85 -8.05
N GLY A 111 -12.07 -35.58 -8.04
CA GLY A 111 -13.08 -36.62 -8.27
C GLY A 111 -12.96 -37.29 -9.63
N ILE A 112 -12.71 -36.51 -10.69
CA ILE A 112 -12.50 -37.04 -12.05
C ILE A 112 -11.24 -37.90 -12.12
N ILE A 113 -10.13 -37.47 -11.51
CA ILE A 113 -8.88 -38.24 -11.51
C ILE A 113 -9.07 -39.58 -10.81
N ILE A 114 -9.73 -39.61 -9.64
CA ILE A 114 -10.00 -40.85 -8.90
C ILE A 114 -10.88 -41.80 -9.74
N LEU A 115 -11.91 -41.28 -10.40
CA LEU A 115 -12.79 -42.07 -11.26
C LEU A 115 -12.02 -42.71 -12.42
N VAL A 116 -11.15 -41.94 -13.10
CA VAL A 116 -10.32 -42.44 -14.21
C VAL A 116 -9.35 -43.52 -13.73
N VAL A 117 -8.69 -43.32 -12.59
CA VAL A 117 -7.77 -44.33 -12.02
C VAL A 117 -8.50 -45.62 -11.66
N LEU A 118 -9.73 -45.55 -11.14
CA LEU A 118 -10.54 -46.72 -10.83
C LEU A 118 -11.02 -47.47 -12.09
N LEU A 119 -11.30 -46.76 -13.18
CA LEU A 119 -11.69 -47.35 -14.45
C LEU A 119 -10.52 -48.04 -15.18
N VAL A 120 -9.30 -47.52 -15.07
CA VAL A 120 -8.10 -48.10 -15.71
C VAL A 120 -7.58 -49.34 -14.98
N LYS A 121 -7.93 -49.54 -13.70
CA LYS A 121 -7.49 -50.68 -12.89
C LYS A 121 -8.46 -51.89 -12.87
N LYS A 122 -9.53 -51.86 -13.67
CA LYS A 122 -10.41 -53.01 -13.91
C LYS A 122 -10.01 -53.72 -15.19
#